data_AF-A0A942GG72-F1
#
_entry.id   AF-A0A942GG72-F1
#
_cell.length_a   1.000
_cell.length_b   1.000
_cell.length_c   1.000
_cell.angle_alpha   90.00
_cell.angle_beta   90.00
_cell.angle_gamma   90.00
#
_symmetry.space_group_name_H-M   'P 1'
#
loop_
_entity.id
_entity.type
_entity.pdbx_description
1 polymer ?
#
loop_
_entity_poly.entity_id
_entity_poly.type
_entity_poly.pdbx_seq_one_letter_code
_entity_poly.pdbx_strand_id
1 'polypeptide(L)'
;MIRIDQKPEEGPRVIVIDKLRDTDIYAPVKFSHLAHAEMADMTGGCRTCHHYNPPGNVIGCSDCHETTRKRADITKPDLKGAYHQQCMNCHRSWSGKTDCNDCHVVKEKADLKPVKVKDEKSKRIHPEVKAPEKISFNTKTDKGKFVTFYHNDHTGLFGLECSQCHSNESCAKCHSQIKKPAEIKKSFAEQHKKCSSCHEVKTGCNKCHSNKESGPFNHKISTGFDLAKFHSKLNCARCHTTPSKFTGLIKDCVTCHGTWSWDNFDHKKTGLVLNETHGELDCESCHKDKSYANPTCTDCHDDLTYPKNLPGKLIKR
;
A
#
# COMPACT_ATOMS: atom_id res chain seq x y z
N MET A 1 4.23 15.66 -1.12
CA MET A 1 4.46 15.33 -2.55
C MET A 1 3.11 15.04 -3.16
N ILE A 2 2.65 15.92 -4.04
CA ILE A 2 1.34 15.82 -4.70
C ILE A 2 1.42 14.66 -5.69
N ARG A 3 0.47 13.73 -5.59
CA ARG A 3 0.36 12.60 -6.50
C ARG A 3 -0.09 13.09 -7.87
N ILE A 4 0.43 12.47 -8.91
CA ILE A 4 -0.22 12.49 -10.23
C ILE A 4 -1.09 11.24 -10.22
N ASP A 5 -2.33 11.37 -9.74
CA ASP A 5 -3.33 10.31 -9.69
C ASP A 5 -4.05 10.15 -11.04
N GLN A 6 -3.32 10.36 -12.14
CA GLN A 6 -3.90 10.27 -13.48
C GLN A 6 -4.06 8.82 -13.88
N LYS A 7 -5.28 8.46 -14.30
CA LYS A 7 -5.55 7.12 -14.80
C LYS A 7 -4.93 6.94 -16.20
N PRO A 8 -4.58 5.71 -16.59
CA PRO A 8 -4.05 5.42 -17.93
C PRO A 8 -4.88 6.01 -19.08
N GLU A 9 -6.21 6.08 -18.92
CA GLU A 9 -7.15 6.57 -19.91
C GLU A 9 -7.17 8.09 -20.07
N GLU A 10 -6.61 8.85 -19.11
CA GLU A 10 -6.51 10.31 -19.17
C GLU A 10 -5.34 10.78 -20.06
N GLY A 11 -4.39 9.90 -20.34
CA GLY A 11 -3.27 10.15 -21.23
C GLY A 11 -3.61 9.92 -22.71
N PRO A 12 -2.69 10.29 -23.63
CA PRO A 12 -2.85 9.97 -25.05
C PRO A 12 -2.93 8.45 -25.24
N ARG A 13 -3.75 8.00 -26.18
CA ARG A 13 -3.84 6.56 -26.50
C ARG A 13 -2.62 6.10 -27.26
N VAL A 14 -2.15 6.92 -28.19
CA VAL A 14 -0.99 6.69 -29.06
C VAL A 14 -0.18 7.96 -29.21
N ILE A 15 1.13 7.82 -29.24
CA ILE A 15 2.10 8.89 -29.45
C ILE A 15 2.95 8.53 -30.66
N VAL A 16 3.21 9.49 -31.55
CA VAL A 16 4.18 9.32 -32.63
C VAL A 16 5.50 9.96 -32.21
N ILE A 17 6.56 9.16 -32.19
CA ILE A 17 7.92 9.61 -31.84
C ILE A 17 8.69 9.85 -33.14
N ASP A 18 8.90 11.14 -33.46
CA ASP A 18 9.56 11.59 -34.69
C ASP A 18 10.67 12.65 -34.46
N LYS A 19 11.03 12.92 -33.20
CA LYS A 19 11.98 14.01 -32.85
C LYS A 19 13.46 13.71 -33.14
N LEU A 20 13.80 12.50 -33.56
CA LEU A 20 15.19 12.00 -33.69
C LEU A 20 15.48 11.40 -35.06
N ARG A 21 14.99 12.04 -36.12
CA ARG A 21 15.14 11.55 -37.49
C ARG A 21 16.55 11.82 -38.04
N ASP A 22 17.57 11.31 -37.34
CA ASP A 22 18.98 11.55 -37.65
C ASP A 22 19.45 10.79 -38.90
N THR A 23 18.71 9.75 -39.32
CA THR A 23 19.00 8.98 -40.53
C THR A 23 17.70 8.69 -41.29
N ASP A 24 17.73 8.78 -42.62
CA ASP A 24 16.54 8.55 -43.47
C ASP A 24 16.12 7.07 -43.54
N ILE A 25 16.71 6.21 -42.70
CA ILE A 25 16.58 4.75 -42.73
C ILE A 25 15.27 4.29 -42.09
N TYR A 26 14.81 4.98 -41.04
CA TYR A 26 13.66 4.53 -40.24
C TYR A 26 12.49 5.53 -40.27
N ALA A 27 11.28 4.99 -40.31
CA ALA A 27 10.03 5.73 -40.13
C ALA A 27 9.80 6.08 -38.65
N PRO A 28 8.89 7.03 -38.35
CA PRO A 28 8.53 7.38 -36.97
C PRO A 28 7.97 6.19 -36.20
N VAL A 29 8.31 6.09 -34.91
CA VAL A 29 7.79 5.03 -34.04
C VAL A 29 6.40 5.41 -33.58
N LYS A 30 5.40 4.59 -33.88
CA LYS A 30 4.06 4.74 -33.29
C LYS A 30 4.00 3.95 -31.98
N PHE A 31 3.86 4.66 -30.87
CA PHE A 31 3.89 4.12 -29.52
C PHE A 31 2.48 4.04 -28.92
N SER A 32 2.04 2.83 -28.53
CA SER A 32 0.75 2.63 -27.85
C SER A 32 0.84 3.02 -26.38
N HIS A 33 0.68 4.32 -26.09
CA HIS A 33 0.82 4.86 -24.74
C HIS A 33 -0.20 4.28 -23.76
N LEU A 34 -1.49 4.17 -24.12
CA LEU A 34 -2.52 3.61 -23.23
C LEU A 34 -2.16 2.19 -22.77
N ALA A 35 -1.76 1.32 -23.70
CA ALA A 35 -1.39 -0.05 -23.36
C ALA A 35 -0.22 -0.10 -22.37
N HIS A 36 0.78 0.76 -22.54
CA HIS A 36 1.91 0.84 -21.62
C HIS A 36 1.51 1.43 -20.27
N ALA A 37 0.66 2.46 -20.25
CA ALA A 37 0.16 3.06 -19.03
C ALA A 37 -0.69 2.08 -18.20
N GLU A 38 -1.60 1.33 -18.85
CA GLU A 38 -2.41 0.29 -18.20
C GLU A 38 -1.53 -0.81 -17.59
N MET A 39 -0.45 -1.21 -18.28
CA MET A 39 0.52 -2.17 -17.76
C MET A 39 1.36 -1.61 -16.61
N ALA A 40 1.76 -0.33 -16.69
CA ALA A 40 2.59 0.33 -15.70
C ALA A 40 1.85 0.66 -14.39
N ASP A 41 0.52 0.83 -14.45
CA ASP A 41 -0.36 1.09 -13.30
C ASP A 41 -0.13 0.09 -12.15
N MET A 42 0.17 -1.16 -12.49
CA MET A 42 0.39 -2.25 -11.53
C MET A 42 1.72 -2.19 -10.77
N THR A 43 2.75 -1.54 -11.31
CA THR A 43 4.15 -1.66 -10.83
C THR A 43 4.77 -0.32 -10.42
N GLY A 44 4.11 0.79 -10.72
CA GLY A 44 4.60 2.14 -10.39
C GLY A 44 3.83 3.30 -11.03
N GLY A 45 2.77 3.02 -11.78
CA GLY A 45 1.96 4.01 -12.47
C GLY A 45 2.74 4.81 -13.49
N CYS A 46 2.37 6.08 -13.65
CA CYS A 46 3.05 7.03 -14.53
C CYS A 46 4.54 7.15 -14.23
N ARG A 47 4.94 6.99 -12.95
CA ARG A 47 6.32 7.17 -12.47
C ARG A 47 7.28 6.07 -12.94
N THR A 48 6.76 4.96 -13.46
CA THR A 48 7.57 3.92 -14.10
C THR A 48 8.34 4.45 -15.31
N CYS A 49 7.77 5.41 -16.03
CA CYS A 49 8.37 6.03 -17.21
C CYS A 49 8.65 7.53 -17.00
N HIS A 50 7.71 8.26 -16.40
CA HIS A 50 7.83 9.70 -16.15
C HIS A 50 8.52 9.96 -14.82
N HIS A 51 9.85 10.04 -14.86
CA HIS A 51 10.67 10.43 -13.72
C HIS A 51 10.81 11.95 -13.61
N TYR A 52 11.16 12.44 -12.40
CA TYR A 52 11.43 13.85 -12.12
C TYR A 52 10.39 14.85 -12.62
N ASN A 53 9.15 14.37 -12.73
CA ASN A 53 8.07 15.10 -13.35
C ASN A 53 7.55 16.18 -12.38
N PRO A 54 7.36 17.44 -12.84
CA PRO A 54 6.84 18.50 -11.98
C PRO A 54 5.43 18.15 -11.46
N PRO A 55 5.06 18.62 -10.25
CA PRO A 55 3.73 18.38 -9.71
C PRO A 55 2.63 18.82 -10.68
N GLY A 56 1.68 17.93 -10.95
CA GLY A 56 0.46 18.24 -11.71
C GLY A 56 0.51 18.06 -13.23
N ASN A 57 1.68 17.93 -13.85
CA ASN A 57 1.79 17.78 -15.32
C ASN A 57 2.67 16.59 -15.70
N VAL A 58 2.19 15.72 -16.60
CA VAL A 58 2.99 14.66 -17.24
C VAL A 58 3.65 15.20 -18.50
N ILE A 59 4.98 15.37 -18.45
CA ILE A 59 5.77 15.92 -19.57
C ILE A 59 6.43 14.82 -20.41
N GLY A 60 6.81 15.17 -21.64
CA GLY A 60 7.48 14.27 -22.57
C GLY A 60 8.99 14.20 -22.31
N CYS A 61 9.62 13.10 -22.74
CA CYS A 61 11.07 12.92 -22.58
C CYS A 61 11.87 14.09 -23.18
N SER A 62 11.42 14.62 -24.32
CA SER A 62 12.09 15.70 -25.04
C SER A 62 12.12 17.05 -24.33
N ASP A 63 11.32 17.22 -23.28
CA ASP A 63 11.27 18.48 -22.54
C ASP A 63 12.50 18.65 -21.65
N CYS A 64 13.19 17.54 -21.34
CA CYS A 64 14.42 17.51 -20.53
C CYS A 64 15.61 16.84 -21.25
N HIS A 65 15.35 15.87 -22.13
CA HIS A 65 16.37 15.16 -22.90
C HIS A 65 16.54 15.78 -24.28
N GLU A 66 17.75 16.28 -24.55
CA GLU A 66 18.09 16.97 -25.80
C GLU A 66 18.27 15.99 -26.96
N THR A 67 17.92 16.42 -28.17
CA THR A 67 18.12 15.61 -29.39
C THR A 67 19.59 15.49 -29.78
N THR A 68 20.39 16.50 -29.47
CA THR A 68 21.83 16.48 -29.74
C THR A 68 22.54 15.53 -28.79
N ARG A 69 23.43 14.71 -29.33
CA ARG A 69 24.24 13.78 -28.53
C ARG A 69 25.10 14.52 -27.50
N LYS A 70 24.87 14.25 -26.21
CA LYS A 70 25.68 14.74 -25.09
C LYS A 70 26.36 13.55 -24.43
N ARG A 71 27.70 13.53 -24.44
CA ARG A 71 28.51 12.46 -23.81
C ARG A 71 29.18 12.89 -22.50
N ALA A 72 29.10 14.17 -22.15
CA ALA A 72 29.78 14.73 -20.99
C ALA A 72 29.04 14.44 -19.67
N ASP A 73 27.70 14.37 -19.71
CA ASP A 73 26.87 14.04 -18.55
C ASP A 73 26.18 12.69 -18.79
N ILE A 74 26.62 11.66 -18.08
CA ILE A 74 26.06 10.30 -18.17
C ILE A 74 24.76 10.18 -17.37
N THR A 75 24.51 11.09 -16.42
CA THR A 75 23.34 11.06 -15.54
C THR A 75 22.07 11.51 -16.26
N LYS A 76 22.21 12.34 -17.30
CA LYS A 76 21.14 12.76 -18.20
C LYS A 76 21.48 12.40 -19.64
N PRO A 77 21.06 11.22 -20.14
CA PRO A 77 21.33 10.82 -21.52
C PRO A 77 20.65 11.78 -22.51
N ASP A 78 21.16 11.82 -23.74
CA ASP A 78 20.41 12.42 -24.86
C ASP A 78 19.09 11.68 -25.10
N LEU A 79 18.17 12.30 -25.85
CA LEU A 79 16.83 11.77 -26.09
C LEU A 79 16.87 10.38 -26.73
N LYS A 80 17.85 10.12 -27.60
CA LYS A 80 18.03 8.81 -28.21
C LYS A 80 18.44 7.78 -27.17
N GLY A 81 19.40 8.10 -26.31
CA GLY A 81 19.83 7.26 -25.20
C GLY A 81 18.69 6.99 -24.22
N ALA A 82 17.91 8.00 -23.86
CA ALA A 82 16.77 7.90 -22.95
C ALA A 82 15.72 6.91 -23.46
N TYR A 83 15.31 7.03 -24.73
CA TYR A 83 14.34 6.08 -25.33
C TYR A 83 14.87 4.65 -25.33
N HIS A 84 16.08 4.42 -25.82
CA HIS A 84 16.62 3.06 -25.92
C HIS A 84 16.84 2.44 -24.54
N GLN A 85 17.32 3.20 -23.56
CA GLN A 85 17.47 2.69 -22.20
C GLN A 85 16.11 2.34 -21.59
N GLN A 86 15.12 3.24 -21.64
CA GLN A 86 13.82 3.01 -21.03
C GLN A 86 13.06 1.85 -21.70
N CYS A 87 12.94 1.88 -23.03
CA CYS A 87 12.15 0.91 -23.77
C CYS A 87 12.84 -0.47 -23.81
N MET A 88 14.13 -0.51 -24.18
CA MET A 88 14.81 -1.80 -24.39
C MET A 88 15.08 -2.52 -23.08
N ASN A 89 15.40 -1.82 -21.98
CA ASN A 89 15.66 -2.52 -20.71
C ASN A 89 14.41 -3.25 -20.21
N CYS A 90 13.24 -2.60 -20.31
CA CYS A 90 11.98 -3.24 -19.94
C CYS A 90 11.68 -4.43 -20.87
N HIS A 91 11.74 -4.24 -22.19
CA HIS A 91 11.44 -5.30 -23.15
C HIS A 91 12.43 -6.46 -23.05
N ARG A 92 13.73 -6.21 -22.83
CA ARG A 92 14.72 -7.27 -22.63
C ARG A 92 14.38 -8.13 -21.42
N SER A 93 13.91 -7.54 -20.33
CA SER A 93 13.45 -8.30 -19.16
C SER A 93 12.21 -9.16 -19.44
N TRP A 94 11.38 -8.74 -20.39
CA TRP A 94 10.10 -9.37 -20.72
C TRP A 94 10.23 -10.48 -21.79
N SER A 95 10.83 -10.16 -22.94
CA SER A 95 10.96 -11.04 -24.11
C SER A 95 12.34 -11.65 -24.28
N GLY A 96 13.35 -11.18 -23.54
CA GLY A 96 14.75 -11.64 -23.67
C GLY A 96 15.51 -11.05 -24.86
N LYS A 97 14.82 -10.37 -25.79
CA LYS A 97 15.40 -9.79 -27.00
C LYS A 97 14.75 -8.45 -27.36
N THR A 98 15.52 -7.58 -28.01
CA THR A 98 15.09 -6.25 -28.44
C THR A 98 15.73 -5.93 -29.78
N ASP A 99 15.04 -6.24 -30.88
CA ASP A 99 15.52 -6.00 -32.22
C ASP A 99 15.07 -4.61 -32.70
N CYS A 100 15.85 -3.93 -33.56
CA CYS A 100 15.53 -2.57 -34.02
C CYS A 100 14.14 -2.50 -34.68
N ASN A 101 13.78 -3.56 -35.42
CA ASN A 101 12.55 -3.65 -36.19
C ASN A 101 11.30 -3.94 -35.34
N ASP A 102 11.47 -4.23 -34.04
CA ASP A 102 10.34 -4.38 -33.11
C ASP A 102 9.67 -3.03 -32.85
N CYS A 103 10.42 -1.93 -32.99
CA CYS A 103 9.96 -0.56 -32.77
C CYS A 103 9.99 0.29 -34.05
N HIS A 104 11.02 0.15 -34.87
CA HIS A 104 11.22 0.95 -36.08
C HIS A 104 10.79 0.20 -37.35
N VAL A 105 10.24 0.92 -38.31
CA VAL A 105 9.99 0.42 -39.67
C VAL A 105 11.05 1.02 -40.60
N VAL A 106 11.73 0.19 -41.42
CA VAL A 106 12.72 0.66 -42.40
C VAL A 106 12.02 1.25 -43.63
N LYS A 107 12.41 2.46 -44.06
CA LYS A 107 11.72 3.20 -45.14
C LYS A 107 11.79 2.56 -46.51
N GLU A 108 12.86 1.85 -46.85
CA GLU A 108 12.97 1.12 -48.13
C GLU A 108 11.95 -0.01 -48.28
N LYS A 109 11.27 -0.40 -47.18
CA LYS A 109 10.13 -1.33 -47.17
C LYS A 109 8.82 -0.65 -46.72
N ALA A 110 8.65 0.64 -47.05
CA ALA A 110 7.46 1.43 -46.68
C ALA A 110 6.13 0.93 -47.29
N ASP A 111 6.15 -0.07 -48.19
CA ASP A 111 4.96 -0.83 -48.59
C ASP A 111 4.48 -1.82 -47.51
N LEU A 112 5.26 -2.04 -46.45
CA LEU A 112 4.79 -2.71 -45.25
C LEU A 112 3.92 -1.73 -44.48
N LYS A 113 2.61 -1.94 -44.58
CA LYS A 113 1.55 -1.25 -43.83
C LYS A 113 2.07 -0.87 -42.44
N PRO A 114 1.91 0.40 -42.00
CA PRO A 114 2.36 0.83 -40.69
C PRO A 114 1.90 -0.19 -39.65
N VAL A 115 2.78 -0.56 -38.72
CA VAL A 115 2.43 -1.42 -37.58
C VAL A 115 1.05 -1.00 -37.14
N LYS A 116 0.08 -1.91 -37.23
CA LYS A 116 -1.28 -1.66 -36.77
C LYS A 116 -1.18 -1.45 -35.28
N VAL A 117 -0.91 -0.21 -34.88
CA VAL A 117 -1.24 0.22 -33.54
C VAL A 117 -2.74 -0.01 -33.47
N LYS A 118 -3.17 -0.82 -32.50
CA LYS A 118 -4.58 -1.12 -32.29
C LYS A 118 -5.24 0.16 -31.80
N ASP A 119 -5.47 1.06 -32.74
CA ASP A 119 -5.80 2.44 -32.50
C ASP A 119 -7.30 2.62 -32.35
N GLU A 120 -7.64 3.58 -31.50
CA GLU A 120 -8.95 4.20 -31.31
C GLU A 120 -10.05 3.43 -30.58
N LYS A 121 -10.23 2.10 -30.76
CA LYS A 121 -11.35 1.35 -30.12
C LYS A 121 -10.96 0.21 -29.18
N SER A 122 -9.67 0.07 -28.86
CA SER A 122 -9.18 -1.08 -28.10
C SER A 122 -9.81 -1.18 -26.71
N LYS A 123 -10.51 -2.29 -26.46
CA LYS A 123 -10.74 -2.84 -25.11
C LYS A 123 -9.38 -3.16 -24.48
N ARG A 124 -9.31 -3.15 -23.15
CA ARG A 124 -8.13 -3.54 -22.36
C ARG A 124 -7.50 -4.79 -22.95
N ILE A 125 -6.21 -4.71 -23.32
CA ILE A 125 -5.52 -5.81 -24.02
C ILE A 125 -5.00 -6.90 -23.08
N HIS A 126 -5.19 -6.70 -21.78
CA HIS A 126 -4.91 -7.65 -20.72
C HIS A 126 -6.13 -7.76 -19.78
N PRO A 127 -6.30 -8.90 -19.09
CA PRO A 127 -7.32 -9.02 -18.05
C PRO A 127 -7.12 -7.99 -16.94
N GLU A 128 -8.22 -7.55 -16.33
CA GLU A 128 -8.14 -6.79 -15.09
C GLU A 128 -7.56 -7.66 -13.98
N VAL A 129 -6.42 -7.26 -13.43
CA VAL A 129 -5.81 -7.95 -12.29
C VAL A 129 -6.44 -7.41 -11.02
N LYS A 130 -7.39 -8.17 -10.46
CA LYS A 130 -7.97 -7.85 -9.16
C LYS A 130 -7.00 -8.24 -8.05
N ALA A 131 -6.69 -7.30 -7.16
CA ALA A 131 -5.88 -7.60 -5.97
C ALA A 131 -6.65 -8.63 -5.10
N PRO A 132 -6.02 -9.76 -4.71
CA PRO A 132 -6.69 -10.76 -3.91
C PRO A 132 -6.87 -10.24 -2.49
N GLU A 133 -8.07 -10.35 -1.93
CA GLU A 133 -8.33 -9.91 -0.55
C GLU A 133 -7.41 -10.59 0.46
N LYS A 134 -7.23 -11.91 0.31
CA LYS A 134 -6.41 -12.75 1.19
C LYS A 134 -5.41 -13.57 0.37
N ILE A 135 -4.19 -13.66 0.85
CA ILE A 135 -3.17 -14.62 0.40
C ILE A 135 -2.78 -15.49 1.59
N SER A 136 -2.76 -16.81 1.37
CA SER A 136 -2.27 -17.78 2.35
C SER A 136 -0.99 -18.41 1.82
N PHE A 137 0.11 -18.24 2.56
CA PHE A 137 1.39 -18.88 2.25
C PHE A 137 1.55 -20.13 3.10
N ASN A 138 1.75 -21.28 2.44
CA ASN A 138 2.04 -22.53 3.12
C ASN A 138 3.54 -22.63 3.41
N THR A 139 3.90 -22.66 4.68
CA THR A 139 5.28 -22.72 5.16
C THR A 139 5.63 -24.12 5.65
N LYS A 140 6.70 -24.70 5.10
CA LYS A 140 7.24 -26.00 5.54
C LYS A 140 8.21 -25.81 6.71
N THR A 141 7.76 -25.14 7.77
CA THR A 141 8.58 -24.79 8.94
C THR A 141 7.91 -25.22 10.24
N ASP A 142 8.70 -25.44 11.28
CA ASP A 142 8.24 -25.73 12.65
C ASP A 142 7.54 -24.53 13.32
N LYS A 143 7.78 -23.30 12.84
CA LYS A 143 7.21 -22.07 13.40
C LYS A 143 5.72 -21.85 13.12
N GLY A 144 5.15 -22.66 12.24
CA GLY A 144 3.76 -22.60 11.81
C GLY A 144 3.63 -23.03 10.36
N LYS A 145 2.44 -23.50 10.00
CA LYS A 145 2.12 -24.01 8.65
C LYS A 145 1.64 -22.92 7.70
N PHE A 146 1.15 -21.81 8.23
CA PHE A 146 0.53 -20.74 7.45
C PHE A 146 1.07 -19.39 7.86
N VAL A 147 1.29 -18.55 6.85
CA VAL A 147 1.35 -17.09 7.00
C VAL A 147 0.19 -16.53 6.19
N THR A 148 -0.76 -15.88 6.88
CA THR A 148 -1.93 -15.28 6.23
C THR A 148 -1.71 -13.79 6.07
N PHE A 149 -1.96 -13.30 4.86
CA PHE A 149 -1.81 -11.90 4.49
C PHE A 149 -3.12 -11.38 3.89
N TYR A 150 -3.58 -10.24 4.38
CA TYR A 150 -4.78 -9.57 3.87
C TYR A 150 -4.36 -8.29 3.14
N HIS A 151 -4.58 -8.23 1.82
CA HIS A 151 -4.21 -7.04 1.03
C HIS A 151 -5.04 -5.83 1.44
N ASN A 152 -6.34 -6.01 1.64
CA ASN A 152 -7.28 -4.95 2.03
C ASN A 152 -6.94 -4.34 3.39
N ASP A 153 -6.41 -5.13 4.33
CA ASP A 153 -5.90 -4.58 5.59
C ASP A 153 -4.72 -3.64 5.32
N HIS A 154 -3.77 -4.07 4.49
CA HIS A 154 -2.56 -3.29 4.19
C HIS A 154 -2.84 -2.02 3.38
N THR A 155 -3.62 -2.13 2.30
CA THR A 155 -3.91 -1.00 1.41
C THR A 155 -5.05 -0.14 1.93
N GLY A 156 -6.08 -0.76 2.51
CA GLY A 156 -7.30 -0.06 2.96
C GLY A 156 -7.23 0.42 4.40
N LEU A 157 -6.84 -0.43 5.35
CA LEU A 157 -6.81 -0.04 6.78
C LEU A 157 -5.51 0.67 7.16
N PHE A 158 -4.36 0.15 6.72
CA PHE A 158 -3.05 0.70 7.05
C PHE A 158 -2.56 1.74 6.03
N GLY A 159 -3.26 1.90 4.90
CA GLY A 159 -3.00 2.95 3.91
C GLY A 159 -1.67 2.81 3.17
N LEU A 160 -1.21 1.56 2.96
CA LEU A 160 0.00 1.31 2.17
C LEU A 160 -0.29 1.42 0.67
N GLU A 161 0.63 2.06 -0.05
CA GLU A 161 0.59 2.20 -1.49
C GLU A 161 1.04 0.94 -2.20
N CYS A 162 0.47 0.66 -3.38
CA CYS A 162 0.83 -0.50 -4.19
C CYS A 162 2.33 -0.56 -4.47
N SER A 163 2.95 0.60 -4.78
CA SER A 163 4.38 0.71 -5.08
C SER A 163 5.27 0.38 -3.88
N GLN A 164 4.80 0.52 -2.64
CA GLN A 164 5.59 0.16 -1.45
C GLN A 164 5.85 -1.35 -1.36
N CYS A 165 4.94 -2.18 -1.90
CA CYS A 165 5.10 -3.63 -1.95
C CYS A 165 5.53 -4.15 -3.33
N HIS A 166 5.12 -3.47 -4.40
CA HIS A 166 5.31 -3.89 -5.79
C HIS A 166 6.41 -3.12 -6.54
N SER A 167 7.26 -2.35 -5.84
CA SER A 167 8.37 -1.55 -6.41
C SER A 167 9.36 -2.31 -7.30
N ASN A 168 9.47 -3.63 -7.17
CA ASN A 168 10.38 -4.47 -7.95
C ASN A 168 9.66 -5.61 -8.69
N GLU A 169 8.33 -5.52 -8.85
CA GLU A 169 7.61 -6.49 -9.65
C GLU A 169 7.76 -6.10 -11.13
N SER A 170 8.68 -6.77 -11.82
CA SER A 170 8.79 -6.66 -13.27
C SER A 170 7.50 -7.19 -13.94
N CYS A 171 7.10 -6.58 -15.04
CA CYS A 171 6.04 -7.09 -15.93
C CYS A 171 6.28 -8.57 -16.31
N ALA A 172 7.55 -8.98 -16.38
CA ALA A 172 7.96 -10.37 -16.64
C ALA A 172 7.45 -11.35 -15.57
N LYS A 173 7.13 -10.92 -14.36
CA LYS A 173 6.60 -11.80 -13.31
C LYS A 173 5.30 -12.49 -13.75
N CYS A 174 4.46 -11.80 -14.53
CA CYS A 174 3.24 -12.33 -15.13
C CYS A 174 3.41 -12.66 -16.62
N HIS A 175 4.26 -11.91 -17.34
CA HIS A 175 4.35 -11.97 -18.80
C HIS A 175 5.64 -12.56 -19.36
N SER A 176 6.57 -13.09 -18.54
CA SER A 176 7.86 -13.61 -19.01
C SER A 176 7.66 -14.66 -20.10
N GLN A 177 8.20 -14.39 -21.29
CA GLN A 177 8.34 -15.38 -22.35
C GLN A 177 9.59 -16.25 -22.19
N ILE A 178 10.45 -15.88 -21.23
CA ILE A 178 11.61 -16.66 -20.82
C ILE A 178 11.12 -17.75 -19.87
N LYS A 179 11.43 -19.02 -20.18
CA LYS A 179 11.15 -20.15 -19.28
C LYS A 179 11.83 -19.89 -17.94
N LYS A 180 11.05 -19.89 -16.85
CA LYS A 180 11.61 -19.75 -15.49
C LYS A 180 12.67 -20.84 -15.25
N PRO A 181 13.84 -20.49 -14.71
CA PRO A 181 14.76 -21.49 -14.15
C PRO A 181 14.03 -22.30 -13.08
N ALA A 182 14.48 -23.54 -12.87
CA ALA A 182 13.99 -24.41 -11.80
C ALA A 182 13.96 -23.66 -10.45
N GLU A 183 12.97 -23.96 -9.60
CA GLU A 183 12.75 -23.30 -8.31
C GLU A 183 14.01 -23.29 -7.44
N ILE A 184 14.73 -22.16 -7.44
CA ILE A 184 15.83 -21.94 -6.51
C ILE A 184 15.22 -21.80 -5.12
N LYS A 185 15.65 -22.63 -4.15
CA LYS A 185 15.30 -22.48 -2.74
C LYS A 185 15.77 -21.10 -2.27
N LYS A 186 14.83 -20.16 -2.19
CA LYS A 186 15.08 -18.81 -1.68
C LYS A 186 15.60 -18.88 -0.25
N SER A 187 16.60 -18.06 0.04
CA SER A 187 17.11 -17.86 1.39
C SER A 187 16.03 -17.32 2.33
N PHE A 188 16.24 -17.44 3.64
CA PHE A 188 15.35 -16.87 4.66
C PHE A 188 15.10 -15.37 4.41
N ALA A 189 16.15 -14.61 4.11
CA ALA A 189 16.07 -13.17 3.84
C ALA A 189 15.20 -12.88 2.61
N GLU A 190 15.33 -13.66 1.54
CA GLU A 190 14.53 -13.48 0.31
C GLU A 190 13.06 -13.83 0.50
N GLN A 191 12.76 -14.83 1.33
CA GLN A 191 11.38 -15.22 1.66
C GLN A 191 10.69 -14.12 2.48
N HIS A 192 11.41 -13.44 3.37
CA HIS A 192 10.85 -12.40 4.25
C HIS A 192 11.02 -10.97 3.71
N LYS A 193 11.74 -10.77 2.60
CA LYS A 193 12.11 -9.45 2.06
C LYS A 193 10.93 -8.48 1.91
N LYS A 194 9.75 -9.00 1.56
CA LYS A 194 8.53 -8.20 1.38
C LYS A 194 7.93 -7.69 2.69
N CYS A 195 8.10 -8.46 3.78
CA CYS A 195 7.54 -8.15 5.08
C CYS A 195 8.56 -7.40 5.95
N SER A 196 9.85 -7.71 5.80
CA SER A 196 10.95 -7.23 6.66
C SER A 196 11.23 -5.73 6.57
N SER A 197 10.70 -5.05 5.56
CA SER A 197 10.79 -3.59 5.45
C SER A 197 9.95 -2.87 6.50
N CYS A 198 8.89 -3.52 7.00
CA CYS A 198 7.93 -2.93 7.94
C CYS A 198 7.79 -3.75 9.24
N HIS A 199 7.92 -5.07 9.15
CA HIS A 199 7.78 -5.98 10.28
C HIS A 199 9.14 -6.51 10.75
N GLU A 200 9.28 -6.68 12.06
CA GLU A 200 10.39 -7.46 12.62
C GLU A 200 10.17 -8.93 12.31
N VAL A 201 11.11 -9.54 11.57
CA VAL A 201 11.02 -10.92 11.07
C VAL A 201 12.08 -11.85 11.66
N LYS A 202 13.08 -11.32 12.37
CA LYS A 202 14.16 -12.12 12.97
C LYS A 202 13.71 -12.76 14.28
N THR A 203 12.75 -12.15 14.98
CA THR A 203 12.22 -12.63 16.26
C THR A 203 10.70 -12.63 16.26
N GLY A 204 10.08 -13.38 17.17
CA GLY A 204 8.62 -13.42 17.31
C GLY A 204 7.89 -14.03 16.11
N CYS A 205 8.42 -15.15 15.56
CA CYS A 205 7.88 -15.80 14.36
C CYS A 205 6.37 -16.09 14.44
N ASN A 206 5.87 -16.41 15.64
CA ASN A 206 4.47 -16.71 15.92
C ASN A 206 3.51 -15.53 15.70
N LYS A 207 4.02 -14.31 15.51
CA LYS A 207 3.20 -13.14 15.11
C LYS A 207 2.70 -13.26 13.67
N CYS A 208 3.45 -13.94 12.82
CA CYS A 208 3.13 -14.12 11.40
C CYS A 208 2.81 -15.58 11.05
N HIS A 209 3.50 -16.52 11.69
CA HIS A 209 3.32 -17.95 11.48
C HIS A 209 2.30 -18.54 12.46
N SER A 210 1.38 -19.33 11.93
CA SER A 210 0.35 -20.01 12.71
C SER A 210 0.07 -21.41 12.13
N ASN A 211 -0.47 -22.31 12.96
CA ASN A 211 -0.93 -23.63 12.51
C ASN A 211 -2.32 -23.60 11.86
N LYS A 212 -2.99 -22.46 11.92
CA LYS A 212 -4.27 -22.17 11.24
C LYS A 212 -4.19 -20.83 10.53
N GLU A 213 -5.00 -20.64 9.50
CA GLU A 213 -5.13 -19.32 8.87
C GLU A 213 -5.66 -18.29 9.88
N SER A 214 -5.05 -17.12 9.88
CA SER A 214 -5.47 -16.01 10.73
C SER A 214 -6.62 -15.23 10.07
N GLY A 215 -7.50 -14.65 10.89
CA GLY A 215 -8.52 -13.71 10.43
C GLY A 215 -7.92 -12.34 10.04
N PRO A 216 -8.73 -11.45 9.43
CA PRO A 216 -8.32 -10.07 9.16
C PRO A 216 -8.00 -9.33 10.46
N PHE A 217 -7.28 -8.22 10.35
CA PHE A 217 -6.87 -7.41 11.49
C PHE A 217 -8.10 -6.94 12.29
N ASN A 218 -8.04 -7.16 13.60
CA ASN A 218 -9.05 -6.67 14.52
C ASN A 218 -8.37 -6.04 15.72
N HIS A 219 -8.59 -4.75 15.93
CA HIS A 219 -7.90 -3.99 16.97
C HIS A 219 -8.10 -4.59 18.37
N LYS A 220 -9.30 -5.09 18.70
CA LYS A 220 -9.58 -5.73 20.00
C LYS A 220 -8.84 -7.05 20.15
N ILE A 221 -8.89 -7.92 19.15
CA ILE A 221 -8.27 -9.25 19.23
C ILE A 221 -6.74 -9.12 19.20
N SER A 222 -6.21 -8.24 18.36
CA SER A 222 -4.77 -8.09 18.16
C SER A 222 -4.08 -7.27 19.27
N THR A 223 -4.76 -6.27 19.84
CA THR A 223 -4.14 -5.36 20.83
C THR A 223 -4.77 -5.43 22.21
N GLY A 224 -5.97 -6.01 22.34
CA GLY A 224 -6.79 -5.96 23.55
C GLY A 224 -7.58 -4.65 23.72
N PHE A 225 -7.42 -3.64 22.84
CA PHE A 225 -8.14 -2.38 22.93
C PHE A 225 -9.31 -2.34 21.94
N ASP A 226 -10.53 -2.25 22.44
CA ASP A 226 -11.76 -2.31 21.65
C ASP A 226 -12.16 -0.92 21.12
N LEU A 227 -11.88 -0.66 19.84
CA LEU A 227 -12.28 0.59 19.19
C LEU A 227 -13.79 0.65 18.94
N ALA A 228 -14.47 -0.50 18.80
CA ALA A 228 -15.83 -0.57 18.27
C ALA A 228 -16.83 0.30 19.06
N LYS A 229 -16.61 0.42 20.37
CA LYS A 229 -17.53 1.12 21.29
C LYS A 229 -17.47 2.65 21.19
N PHE A 230 -16.27 3.24 21.27
CA PHE A 230 -16.13 4.70 21.42
C PHE A 230 -15.23 5.36 20.36
N HIS A 231 -14.38 4.58 19.70
CA HIS A 231 -13.31 5.06 18.82
C HIS A 231 -13.44 4.54 17.38
N SER A 232 -14.55 3.87 17.03
CA SER A 232 -14.76 3.21 15.73
C SER A 232 -14.78 4.17 14.55
N LYS A 233 -15.15 5.43 14.81
CA LYS A 233 -15.16 6.52 13.81
C LYS A 233 -13.84 7.30 13.75
N LEU A 234 -12.87 7.00 14.63
CA LEU A 234 -11.59 7.69 14.61
C LEU A 234 -10.71 7.13 13.50
N ASN A 235 -10.05 8.03 12.78
CA ASN A 235 -8.97 7.66 11.89
C ASN A 235 -7.76 7.18 12.72
N CYS A 236 -7.04 6.17 12.24
CA CYS A 236 -5.87 5.59 12.90
C CYS A 236 -4.85 6.65 13.32
N ALA A 237 -4.66 7.70 12.50
CA ALA A 237 -3.72 8.79 12.74
C ALA A 237 -4.04 9.64 13.98
N ARG A 238 -5.27 9.54 14.52
CA ARG A 238 -5.64 10.22 15.78
C ARG A 238 -4.90 9.66 16.99
N CYS A 239 -4.50 8.39 16.94
CA CYS A 239 -3.70 7.77 17.98
C CYS A 239 -2.28 7.44 17.48
N HIS A 240 -2.16 6.93 16.25
CA HIS A 240 -0.90 6.56 15.62
C HIS A 240 -0.35 7.72 14.78
N THR A 241 0.30 8.66 15.45
CA THR A 241 0.81 9.90 14.84
C THR A 241 2.01 9.69 13.92
N THR A 242 2.73 8.57 14.07
CA THR A 242 3.86 8.23 13.19
C THR A 242 3.35 7.48 11.95
N PRO A 243 3.51 8.03 10.74
CA PRO A 243 3.03 7.39 9.52
C PRO A 243 3.59 5.97 9.36
N SER A 244 2.74 5.03 8.95
CA SER A 244 3.11 3.63 8.68
C SER A 244 3.75 2.88 9.85
N LYS A 245 3.67 3.41 11.09
CA LYS A 245 4.14 2.74 12.30
C LYS A 245 3.01 2.63 13.32
N PHE A 246 2.47 1.42 13.44
CA PHE A 246 1.40 1.08 14.37
C PHE A 246 1.98 0.34 15.58
N THR A 247 2.81 1.04 16.35
CA THR A 247 3.40 0.51 17.59
C THR A 247 2.42 0.60 18.75
N GLY A 248 2.67 -0.18 19.81
CA GLY A 248 1.88 -0.13 21.03
C GLY A 248 1.89 1.27 21.65
N LEU A 249 0.70 1.72 22.07
CA LEU A 249 0.48 2.97 22.80
C LEU A 249 0.04 2.63 24.23
N ILE A 250 0.27 3.57 25.15
CA ILE A 250 -0.31 3.53 26.49
C ILE A 250 -1.84 3.70 26.33
N LYS A 251 -2.62 2.84 27.00
CA LYS A 251 -4.08 2.75 26.81
C LYS A 251 -4.86 3.60 27.81
N ASP A 252 -4.16 4.36 28.64
CA ASP A 252 -4.77 5.20 29.67
C ASP A 252 -5.53 6.34 29.00
N CYS A 253 -6.75 6.61 29.48
CA CYS A 253 -7.64 7.57 28.85
C CYS A 253 -6.98 8.96 28.72
N VAL A 254 -6.24 9.37 29.76
CA VAL A 254 -5.56 10.67 29.83
C VAL A 254 -4.40 10.80 28.84
N THR A 255 -3.82 9.70 28.35
CA THR A 255 -2.76 9.75 27.34
C THR A 255 -3.27 10.38 26.04
N CYS A 256 -4.54 10.16 25.71
CA CYS A 256 -5.16 10.73 24.51
C CYS A 256 -6.11 11.90 24.82
N HIS A 257 -6.82 11.84 25.95
CA HIS A 257 -7.80 12.83 26.37
C HIS A 257 -7.23 13.79 27.41
N GLY A 258 -5.96 14.20 27.33
CA GLY A 258 -5.19 14.87 28.40
C GLY A 258 -5.79 16.10 29.11
N THR A 259 -6.98 16.54 28.74
CA THR A 259 -7.80 17.48 29.52
C THR A 259 -8.63 16.80 30.61
N TRP A 260 -8.80 15.47 30.59
CA TRP A 260 -9.56 14.72 31.59
C TRP A 260 -8.81 14.69 32.91
N SER A 261 -9.50 15.13 33.97
CA SER A 261 -9.05 15.09 35.36
C SER A 261 -10.16 14.57 36.25
N TRP A 262 -9.84 14.34 37.53
CA TRP A 262 -10.81 13.98 38.55
C TRP A 262 -11.97 14.98 38.64
N ASP A 263 -11.69 16.27 38.42
CA ASP A 263 -12.68 17.34 38.57
C ASP A 263 -13.66 17.46 37.38
N ASN A 264 -13.33 16.90 36.22
CA ASN A 264 -14.11 17.10 34.99
C ASN A 264 -14.52 15.81 34.27
N PHE A 265 -14.25 14.66 34.86
CA PHE A 265 -14.56 13.37 34.25
C PHE A 265 -16.06 13.06 34.30
N ASP A 266 -16.61 12.68 33.15
CA ASP A 266 -18.01 12.26 33.02
C ASP A 266 -18.07 10.74 32.77
N HIS A 267 -18.66 9.99 33.70
CA HIS A 267 -18.83 8.53 33.59
C HIS A 267 -19.55 8.10 32.30
N LYS A 268 -20.40 8.97 31.72
CA LYS A 268 -21.05 8.71 30.42
C LYS A 268 -20.02 8.44 29.31
N LYS A 269 -18.77 8.90 29.45
CA LYS A 269 -17.67 8.65 28.50
C LYS A 269 -17.24 7.19 28.44
N THR A 270 -17.44 6.41 29.51
CA THR A 270 -17.18 4.95 29.53
C THR A 270 -18.43 4.13 29.22
N GLY A 271 -19.57 4.79 29.01
CA GLY A 271 -20.86 4.17 28.73
C GLY A 271 -21.67 3.81 29.98
N LEU A 272 -21.19 4.15 31.17
CA LEU A 272 -21.93 3.99 32.42
C LEU A 272 -22.49 5.35 32.85
N VAL A 273 -23.81 5.47 32.94
CA VAL A 273 -24.47 6.68 33.45
C VAL A 273 -24.87 6.39 34.89
N LEU A 274 -24.21 7.04 35.84
CA LEU A 274 -24.55 6.92 37.27
C LEU A 274 -26.00 7.38 37.51
N ASN A 275 -26.67 6.73 38.47
CA ASN A 275 -27.99 7.19 38.91
C ASN A 275 -27.86 8.45 39.79
N GLU A 276 -28.99 9.08 40.12
CA GLU A 276 -29.02 10.34 40.88
C GLU A 276 -28.19 10.25 42.16
N THR A 277 -28.38 9.20 42.97
CA THR A 277 -27.65 9.01 44.24
C THR A 277 -26.14 8.82 44.05
N HIS A 278 -25.70 7.98 43.12
CA HIS A 278 -24.26 7.73 42.94
C HIS A 278 -23.56 8.87 42.18
N GLY A 279 -24.29 9.67 41.41
CA GLY A 279 -23.75 10.82 40.68
C GLY A 279 -23.41 12.01 41.57
N GLU A 280 -23.94 12.06 42.79
CA GLU A 280 -23.67 13.11 43.80
C GLU A 280 -22.48 12.77 44.70
N LEU A 281 -21.96 11.55 44.66
CA LEU A 281 -20.85 11.13 45.51
C LEU A 281 -19.51 11.65 44.99
N ASP A 282 -18.64 12.03 45.92
CA ASP A 282 -17.23 12.30 45.64
C ASP A 282 -16.57 11.05 45.04
N CYS A 283 -15.65 11.25 44.11
CA CYS A 283 -15.05 10.16 43.34
C CYS A 283 -14.31 9.15 44.25
N GLU A 284 -13.68 9.62 45.33
CA GLU A 284 -13.00 8.80 46.35
C GLU A 284 -13.95 7.86 47.10
N SER A 285 -15.26 8.15 47.13
CA SER A 285 -16.28 7.28 47.73
C SER A 285 -16.35 5.91 47.03
N CYS A 286 -15.92 5.84 45.77
CA CYS A 286 -15.89 4.60 44.98
C CYS A 286 -14.47 4.21 44.57
N HIS A 287 -13.65 5.18 44.20
CA HIS A 287 -12.30 4.98 43.67
C HIS A 287 -11.23 5.33 44.72
N LYS A 288 -11.03 4.41 45.66
CA LYS A 288 -10.02 4.53 46.71
C LYS A 288 -8.62 4.80 46.10
N ASP A 289 -7.85 5.64 46.78
CA ASP A 289 -6.50 6.08 46.41
C ASP A 289 -6.37 6.80 45.07
N LYS A 290 -7.48 7.35 44.57
CA LYS A 290 -7.56 7.96 43.23
C LYS A 290 -7.12 7.00 42.11
N SER A 291 -7.35 5.70 42.32
CA SER A 291 -7.08 4.69 41.31
C SER A 291 -8.26 4.56 40.35
N TYR A 292 -8.01 4.41 39.05
CA TYR A 292 -9.05 4.10 38.05
C TYR A 292 -9.50 2.63 38.10
N ALA A 293 -9.25 1.95 39.21
CA ALA A 293 -9.65 0.56 39.42
C ALA A 293 -11.18 0.47 39.53
N ASN A 294 -11.71 -0.72 39.25
CA ASN A 294 -13.13 -0.96 39.44
C ASN A 294 -13.51 -0.78 40.92
N PRO A 295 -14.60 -0.06 41.22
CA PRO A 295 -14.99 0.23 42.59
C PRO A 295 -15.60 -0.99 43.29
N THR A 296 -15.56 -1.00 44.62
CA THR A 296 -16.16 -2.02 45.49
C THR A 296 -17.51 -1.56 46.00
N CYS A 297 -18.58 -2.31 45.67
CA CYS A 297 -19.93 -2.00 46.15
C CYS A 297 -20.14 -2.40 47.63
N THR A 298 -19.35 -3.36 48.12
CA THR A 298 -19.49 -3.97 49.44
C THR A 298 -19.13 -3.03 50.60
N ASP A 299 -18.52 -1.89 50.32
CA ASP A 299 -18.26 -0.87 51.32
C ASP A 299 -19.55 -0.14 51.77
N CYS A 300 -20.60 -0.19 50.95
CA CYS A 300 -21.90 0.44 51.26
C CYS A 300 -23.10 -0.51 51.13
N HIS A 301 -22.94 -1.68 50.51
CA HIS A 301 -24.02 -2.63 50.24
C HIS A 301 -23.63 -4.06 50.60
N ASP A 302 -24.40 -4.71 51.46
CA ASP A 302 -24.08 -6.06 51.94
C ASP A 302 -24.15 -7.14 50.84
N ASP A 303 -25.03 -6.98 49.85
CA ASP A 303 -25.34 -8.02 48.85
C ASP A 303 -24.99 -7.64 47.39
N LEU A 304 -24.43 -6.45 47.15
CA LEU A 304 -24.16 -5.95 45.79
C LEU A 304 -22.67 -6.05 45.44
N THR A 305 -22.37 -6.40 44.19
CA THR A 305 -20.98 -6.54 43.70
C THR A 305 -20.81 -5.97 42.30
N TYR A 306 -19.68 -5.29 42.04
CA TYR A 306 -19.30 -4.88 40.68
C TYR A 306 -18.52 -6.03 40.00
N PRO A 307 -18.76 -6.32 38.70
CA PRO A 307 -19.63 -5.63 37.74
C PRO A 307 -21.07 -6.18 37.66
N LYS A 308 -21.48 -7.09 38.55
CA LYS A 308 -22.80 -7.74 38.50
C LYS A 308 -23.94 -6.74 38.72
N ASN A 309 -23.75 -5.83 39.66
CA ASN A 309 -24.64 -4.72 39.99
C ASN A 309 -23.91 -3.43 39.64
N LEU A 310 -24.55 -2.58 38.84
CA LEU A 310 -23.95 -1.33 38.38
C LEU A 310 -24.59 -0.16 39.14
N PRO A 311 -23.81 0.87 39.53
CA PRO A 311 -24.31 2.07 40.23
C PRO A 311 -25.09 3.03 39.28
N GLY A 312 -25.69 2.47 38.24
CA GLY A 312 -26.22 3.22 37.11
C GLY A 312 -26.68 2.33 35.97
N LYS A 313 -26.95 2.96 34.82
CA LYS A 313 -27.39 2.27 33.60
C LYS A 313 -26.30 2.32 32.54
N LEU A 314 -26.08 1.19 31.86
CA LEU A 314 -25.27 1.18 30.65
C LEU A 314 -26.07 1.76 29.49
N ILE A 315 -25.48 2.75 28.83
CA ILE A 315 -26.01 3.24 27.55
C ILE A 315 -25.49 2.36 26.43
N LYS A 316 -26.41 1.85 25.60
CA LYS A 316 -26.04 1.34 24.28
C LYS A 316 -25.79 2.54 23.38
N ARG A 317 -24.63 2.55 22.72
CA ARG A 317 -24.37 3.43 21.58
C ARG A 317 -24.79 2.73 20.30
#